data_AF-A0A3C0UBL2-F1
#
_entry.id   AF-A0A3C0UBL2-F1
#
_cell.length_a   1.000
_cell.length_b   1.000
_cell.length_c   1.000
_cell.angle_alpha   90.00
_cell.angle_beta   90.00
_cell.angle_gamma   90.00
#
_symmetry.space_group_name_H-M   'P 1'
#
loop_
_entity.id
_entity.type
_entity.pdbx_description
1 polymer ?
#
loop_
_entity_poly.entity_id
_entity_poly.type
_entity_poly.pdbx_seq_one_letter_code
_entity_poly.pdbx_strand_id
1 'polypeptide(L)'
;RRALPGRAGHTPMFRVFSSDWVPAGEATLDAAAEGVDSVDALWESLCSQVLLGDPSPVDLDERVRRHMLAAQLRADIDKLTRDHQRAKNPAQRNEIYAKLHKAKRQLDELLG
;
A
#
# COMPACT_ATOMS: atom_id res chain seq x y z
N ARG A 1 -7.54 12.39 -6.04
CA ARG A 1 -6.11 12.45 -6.45
C ARG A 1 -5.32 12.97 -5.25
N ARG A 2 -4.46 12.15 -4.63
CA ARG A 2 -3.68 12.53 -3.43
C ARG A 2 -2.21 12.71 -3.81
N ALA A 3 -1.54 13.70 -3.21
CA ALA A 3 -0.10 13.85 -3.35
C ALA A 3 0.58 12.71 -2.57
N LEU A 4 1.57 12.07 -3.18
CA LEU A 4 2.39 11.09 -2.47
C LEU A 4 3.39 11.83 -1.58
N PRO A 5 3.66 11.34 -0.35
CA PRO A 5 4.71 11.91 0.49
C PRO A 5 6.04 11.89 -0.26
N GLY A 6 6.66 13.06 -0.35
CA GLY A 6 7.87 13.31 -1.15
C GLY A 6 8.82 14.25 -0.41
N ARG A 7 10.07 14.30 -0.89
CA ARG A 7 11.10 15.16 -0.28
C ARG A 7 10.82 16.63 -0.62
N ALA A 8 10.95 17.51 0.36
CA ALA A 8 10.76 18.95 0.18
C ALA A 8 11.63 19.48 -0.99
N GLY A 9 11.03 20.28 -1.87
CA GLY A 9 11.68 20.84 -3.07
C GLY A 9 11.55 20.02 -4.36
N HIS A 10 10.95 18.83 -4.31
CA HIS A 10 10.64 18.04 -5.51
C HIS A 10 9.20 18.27 -5.99
N THR A 11 8.95 18.12 -7.29
CA THR A 11 7.60 18.18 -7.87
C THR A 11 6.71 17.12 -7.22
N PRO A 12 5.56 17.49 -6.63
CA PRO A 12 4.67 16.52 -6.00
C PRO A 12 4.13 15.54 -7.04
N MET A 13 4.36 14.25 -6.80
CA MET A 13 3.74 13.18 -7.58
C MET A 13 2.34 12.92 -7.02
N PHE A 14 1.39 12.69 -7.91
CA PHE A 14 0.02 12.42 -7.51
C PHE A 14 -0.44 11.06 -8.00
N ARG A 15 -1.23 10.36 -7.18
CA ARG A 15 -1.85 9.10 -7.54
C ARG A 15 -3.38 9.17 -7.37
N VAL A 16 -4.08 8.49 -8.27
CA VAL A 16 -5.50 8.20 -8.12
C VAL A 16 -5.60 6.85 -7.42
N PHE A 17 -6.41 6.80 -6.38
CA PHE A 17 -6.69 5.59 -5.64
C PHE A 17 -8.16 5.28 -5.76
N SER A 18 -8.48 4.00 -5.85
CA SER A 18 -9.83 3.47 -5.95
C SER A 18 -9.87 2.17 -5.16
N SER A 19 -10.99 1.96 -4.47
CA SER A 19 -11.33 0.64 -3.93
C SER A 19 -11.67 -0.32 -5.07
N ASP A 20 -11.87 -1.59 -4.72
CA ASP A 20 -12.59 -2.51 -5.58
C ASP A 20 -14.02 -1.99 -5.84
N TRP A 21 -14.58 -2.41 -6.96
CA TRP A 21 -15.95 -2.04 -7.33
C TRP A 21 -16.96 -2.69 -6.36
N VAL A 22 -17.93 -1.90 -5.93
CA VAL A 22 -19.04 -2.33 -5.06
C VAL A 22 -20.36 -1.83 -5.66
N PRO A 23 -21.45 -2.62 -5.61
CA PRO A 23 -22.78 -2.15 -6.03
C PRO A 23 -23.21 -0.87 -5.30
N ALA A 24 -23.94 0.02 -5.99
CA ALA A 24 -24.30 1.33 -5.45
C ALA A 24 -25.11 1.30 -4.14
N GLY A 25 -25.84 0.22 -3.86
CA GLY A 25 -26.60 0.04 -2.61
C GLY A 25 -25.81 -0.60 -1.47
N GLU A 26 -24.60 -1.09 -1.74
CA GLU A 26 -23.74 -1.78 -0.77
C GLU A 26 -22.50 -0.95 -0.41
N ALA A 27 -22.19 0.07 -1.20
CA ALA A 27 -21.09 0.99 -0.94
C ALA A 27 -21.45 1.97 0.20
N THR A 28 -21.16 1.57 1.44
CA THR A 28 -21.37 2.40 2.63
C THR A 28 -20.06 2.99 3.13
N LEU A 29 -20.09 4.25 3.56
CA LEU A 29 -19.00 4.93 4.27
C LEU A 29 -19.49 5.38 5.64
N ASP A 30 -18.64 5.25 6.66
CA ASP A 30 -18.93 5.70 8.01
C ASP A 30 -18.47 7.16 8.19
N ALA A 31 -19.43 8.06 8.41
CA ALA A 31 -19.15 9.47 8.67
C ALA A 31 -19.02 9.81 10.17
N ALA A 32 -19.34 8.85 11.06
CA ALA A 32 -19.28 9.00 12.51
C ALA A 32 -18.18 8.11 13.13
N ALA A 33 -17.16 7.80 12.33
CA ALA A 33 -16.01 7.03 12.75
C ALA A 33 -15.35 7.61 14.01
N GLU A 34 -14.85 6.72 14.87
CA GLU A 34 -14.11 7.11 16.07
C GLU A 34 -12.89 7.99 15.71
N GLY A 35 -12.69 9.08 16.45
CA GLY A 35 -11.61 10.03 16.21
C GLY A 35 -11.92 11.11 15.15
N VAL A 36 -13.13 11.14 14.58
CA VAL A 36 -13.58 12.25 13.73
C VAL A 36 -14.14 13.38 14.59
N ASP A 37 -13.37 14.45 14.75
CA ASP A 37 -13.72 15.64 15.55
C ASP A 37 -13.82 16.94 14.73
N SER A 38 -13.52 16.85 13.44
CA SER A 38 -13.40 17.98 12.52
C SER A 38 -13.71 17.57 11.09
N VAL A 39 -13.96 18.56 10.22
CA VAL A 39 -14.19 18.33 8.78
C VAL A 39 -12.95 17.73 8.12
N ASP A 40 -11.75 18.15 8.53
CA ASP A 40 -10.49 17.61 8.02
C ASP A 40 -10.34 16.14 8.45
N ALA A 41 -10.62 15.80 9.71
CA ALA A 41 -10.60 14.41 10.17
C ALA A 41 -11.67 13.56 9.46
N LEU A 42 -12.85 14.09 9.21
CA LEU A 42 -13.88 13.41 8.41
C LEU A 42 -13.36 13.12 6.99
N TRP A 43 -12.73 14.11 6.34
CA TRP A 43 -12.19 13.93 5.00
C TRP A 43 -11.09 12.86 4.96
N GLU A 44 -10.18 12.86 5.94
CA GLU A 44 -9.15 11.83 6.06
C GLU A 44 -9.76 10.46 6.34
N SER A 45 -10.80 10.36 7.19
CA SER A 45 -11.54 9.11 7.42
C SER A 45 -12.17 8.56 6.15
N LEU A 46 -12.90 9.38 5.38
CA LEU A 46 -13.52 8.96 4.13
C LEU A 46 -12.47 8.51 3.10
N CYS A 47 -11.34 9.22 3.01
CA CYS A 47 -10.23 8.80 2.17
C CYS A 47 -9.66 7.44 2.64
N SER A 48 -9.43 7.28 3.93
CA SER A 48 -8.92 6.05 4.55
C SER A 48 -9.80 4.84 4.25
N GLN A 49 -11.12 5.00 4.31
CA GLN A 49 -12.07 3.92 3.99
C GLN A 49 -11.97 3.47 2.53
N VAL A 50 -11.88 4.41 1.60
CA VAL A 50 -11.74 4.09 0.17
C VAL A 50 -10.37 3.49 -0.15
N LEU A 51 -9.32 3.96 0.52
CA LEU A 51 -7.92 3.59 0.26
C LEU A 51 -7.53 2.26 0.90
N LEU A 52 -7.95 2.05 2.14
CA LEU A 52 -7.43 1.03 3.05
C LEU A 52 -8.54 0.14 3.65
N GLY A 53 -9.82 0.48 3.45
CA GLY A 53 -10.94 -0.24 4.08
C GLY A 53 -11.04 -0.01 5.59
N ASP A 54 -10.48 1.10 6.09
CA ASP A 54 -10.35 1.39 7.52
C ASP A 54 -10.85 2.83 7.80
N PRO A 55 -11.78 3.03 8.75
CA PRO A 55 -12.36 4.34 9.04
C PRO A 55 -11.46 5.29 9.83
N SER A 56 -10.31 4.85 10.34
CA SER A 56 -9.43 5.71 11.14
C SER A 56 -8.86 6.87 10.32
N PRO A 57 -8.99 8.14 10.78
CA PRO A 57 -8.37 9.29 10.13
C PRO A 57 -6.89 9.46 10.50
N VAL A 58 -6.38 8.69 11.46
CA VAL A 58 -5.05 8.88 12.05
C VAL A 58 -3.96 8.40 11.09
N ASP A 59 -2.91 9.22 10.94
CA ASP A 59 -1.68 8.94 10.20
C ASP A 59 -1.90 8.36 8.78
N LEU A 60 -2.93 8.84 8.07
CA LEU A 60 -3.32 8.28 6.79
C LEU A 60 -2.17 8.23 5.77
N ASP A 61 -1.35 9.27 5.68
CA ASP A 61 -0.23 9.30 4.73
C ASP A 61 0.80 8.19 5.00
N GLU A 62 1.13 7.94 6.26
CA GLU A 62 2.06 6.87 6.64
C GLU A 62 1.45 5.50 6.38
N ARG A 63 0.15 5.33 6.69
CA ARG A 63 -0.58 4.08 6.42
C ARG A 63 -0.69 3.80 4.93
N VAL A 64 -0.97 4.81 4.11
CA VAL A 64 -0.95 4.71 2.64
C VAL A 64 0.44 4.35 2.13
N ARG A 65 1.50 4.98 2.66
CA ARG A 65 2.88 4.64 2.30
C ARG A 65 3.23 3.19 2.61
N ARG A 66 2.86 2.70 3.80
CA ARG A 66 3.05 1.29 4.20
C ARG A 66 2.26 0.35 3.30
N HIS A 67 0.99 0.65 3.04
CA HIS A 67 0.15 -0.15 2.14
C HIS A 67 0.74 -0.25 0.73
N MET A 68 1.20 0.88 0.16
CA MET A 68 1.86 0.89 -1.15
C MET A 68 3.16 0.09 -1.18
N LEU A 69 3.99 0.21 -0.12
CA LEU A 69 5.23 -0.55 -0.02
C LEU A 69 4.95 -2.06 0.10
N ALA A 70 3.95 -2.46 0.88
CA ALA A 70 3.53 -3.86 0.99
C ALA A 70 3.05 -4.41 -0.35
N ALA A 71 2.23 -3.66 -1.09
CA ALA A 71 1.77 -4.04 -2.42
C ALA A 71 2.93 -4.21 -3.42
N GLN A 72 3.91 -3.30 -3.39
CA GLN A 72 5.11 -3.40 -4.21
C GLN A 72 5.95 -4.64 -3.87
N LEU A 73 6.22 -4.87 -2.58
CA LEU A 73 6.96 -6.04 -2.11
C LEU A 73 6.28 -7.35 -2.51
N ARG A 74 4.95 -7.44 -2.40
CA ARG A 74 4.18 -8.61 -2.85
C ARG A 74 4.36 -8.86 -4.35
N ALA A 75 4.24 -7.82 -5.18
CA ALA A 75 4.47 -7.93 -6.62
C ALA A 75 5.92 -8.35 -6.96
N ASP A 76 6.91 -7.83 -6.24
CA ASP A 76 8.31 -8.20 -6.40
C ASP A 76 8.57 -9.66 -5.98
N ILE A 77 7.98 -10.12 -4.88
CA ILE A 77 8.03 -11.52 -4.43
C ILE A 77 7.45 -12.44 -5.50
N ASP A 78 6.27 -12.12 -6.04
CA ASP A 78 5.63 -12.90 -7.09
C ASP A 78 6.49 -12.99 -8.35
N LYS A 79 7.06 -11.86 -8.77
CA LYS A 79 7.97 -11.81 -9.91
C LYS A 79 9.22 -12.63 -9.68
N LEU A 80 9.91 -12.41 -8.55
CA LEU A 80 11.14 -13.12 -8.19
C LEU A 80 10.90 -14.62 -8.04
N THR A 81 9.73 -15.04 -7.56
CA THR A 81 9.34 -16.45 -7.47
C THR A 81 9.26 -17.09 -8.87
N ARG A 82 8.59 -16.43 -9.82
CA ARG A 82 8.53 -16.89 -11.22
C ARG A 82 9.90 -16.90 -11.88
N ASP A 83 10.71 -15.87 -11.66
CA ASP A 83 12.05 -15.76 -12.25
C ASP A 83 12.99 -16.83 -11.69
N HIS A 84 12.91 -17.11 -10.39
CA HIS A 84 13.68 -18.18 -9.74
C HIS A 84 13.34 -19.57 -10.32
N GLN A 85 12.07 -19.83 -10.60
CA GLN A 85 11.63 -21.08 -11.24
C GLN A 85 12.14 -21.22 -12.68
N ARG A 86 12.25 -20.11 -13.41
CA ARG A 86 12.67 -20.07 -14.83
C ARG A 86 14.19 -20.05 -15.01
N ALA A 87 14.95 -19.67 -13.99
CA ALA A 87 16.40 -19.54 -14.05
C ALA A 87 17.07 -20.90 -14.32
N LYS A 88 17.88 -20.95 -15.39
CA LYS A 88 18.61 -22.17 -15.81
C LYS A 88 20.02 -22.25 -15.23
N ASN A 89 20.61 -21.12 -14.85
CA ASN A 89 21.96 -21.04 -14.28
C ASN A 89 21.90 -21.03 -12.74
N PRO A 90 22.65 -21.91 -12.04
CA PRO A 90 22.74 -21.91 -10.58
C PRO A 90 23.13 -20.56 -9.95
N ALA A 91 24.06 -19.82 -10.55
CA ALA A 91 24.50 -18.53 -10.00
C ALA A 91 23.37 -17.49 -10.00
N GLN A 92 22.64 -17.41 -11.12
CA GLN A 92 21.47 -16.53 -11.26
C GLN A 92 20.35 -16.94 -10.29
N ARG A 93 20.11 -18.25 -10.14
CA ARG A 93 19.10 -18.76 -9.21
C ARG A 93 19.41 -18.36 -7.77
N ASN A 94 20.67 -18.46 -7.34
CA ASN A 94 21.10 -18.03 -6.00
C ASN A 94 20.93 -16.52 -5.79
N GLU A 95 21.25 -15.71 -6.80
CA GLU A 95 21.06 -14.26 -6.73
C GLU A 95 19.58 -13.87 -6.58
N ILE A 96 18.70 -14.50 -7.38
CA ILE A 96 17.25 -14.29 -7.29
C ILE A 96 16.74 -14.74 -5.92
N TYR A 97 17.23 -15.87 -5.41
CA TYR A 97 16.86 -16.37 -4.07
C TYR A 97 17.24 -15.38 -2.96
N ALA A 98 18.43 -14.78 -3.01
CA ALA A 98 18.85 -13.76 -2.04
C ALA A 98 17.94 -12.53 -2.08
N LYS A 99 17.57 -12.06 -3.29
CA LYS A 99 16.62 -10.95 -3.48
C LYS A 99 15.23 -11.30 -2.97
N LEU A 100 14.73 -12.49 -3.27
CA LEU A 100 13.44 -13.01 -2.80
C LEU A 100 13.39 -13.03 -1.27
N HIS A 101 14.43 -13.60 -0.63
CA HIS A 101 14.49 -13.70 0.82
C HIS A 101 14.58 -12.33 1.49
N LYS A 102 15.28 -11.37 0.89
CA LYS A 102 15.30 -9.98 1.35
C LYS A 102 13.91 -9.35 1.27
N ALA A 103 13.22 -9.46 0.13
CA ALA A 103 11.89 -8.89 -0.07
C ALA A 103 10.86 -9.49 0.91
N LYS A 104 10.91 -10.80 1.16
CA LYS A 104 10.06 -11.47 2.17
C LYS A 104 10.30 -10.91 3.57
N ARG A 105 11.56 -10.83 4.01
CA ARG A 105 11.89 -10.24 5.32
C ARG A 105 11.40 -8.81 5.46
N GLN A 106 11.58 -7.98 4.43
CA GLN A 106 11.09 -6.60 4.45
C GLN A 106 9.56 -6.52 4.53
N LEU A 107 8.84 -7.46 3.90
CA LEU A 107 7.39 -7.52 4.00
C LEU A 107 6.95 -7.96 5.40
N ASP A 108 7.62 -8.96 5.97
CA ASP A 108 7.36 -9.44 7.34
C ASP A 108 7.65 -8.34 8.37
N GLU A 109 8.76 -7.61 8.25
CA GLU A 109 9.11 -6.46 9.10
C GLU A 109 8.13 -5.29 8.97
N LEU A 110 7.44 -5.17 7.84
CA LEU A 110 6.48 -4.10 7.60
C LEU A 110 5.08 -4.44 8.13
N LEU A 111 4.74 -5.73 8.19
CA LEU A 111 3.42 -6.22 8.59
C LEU A 111 3.36 -6.78 10.02
N GLY A 112 4.51 -7.19 10.58
CA GLY A 112 4.67 -7.61 11.97
C GLY A 112 4.81 -6.44 12.92
#